data_AF-A0A3L7UIG4-F1
#
_entry.id   AF-A0A3L7UIG4-F1
#
_cell.length_a   1.000
_cell.length_b   1.000
_cell.length_c   1.000
_cell.angle_alpha   90.00
_cell.angle_beta   90.00
_cell.angle_gamma   90.00
#
_symmetry.space_group_name_H-M   'P 1'
#
loop_
_entity.id
_entity.type
_entity.pdbx_description
1 polymer ?
#
loop_
_entity_poly.entity_id
_entity_poly.type
_entity_poly.pdbx_seq_one_letter_code
_entity_poly.pdbx_strand_id
1 'polypeptide(L)'
;MLKKIVVGTASLALAGGLLLGSDACSYLRTFGGQVRQAVKSEISVEFELDRIRDEVDNLVPEIRRHMTIVAEQSVDVKDVERDLTDKEASLGKQKDAILALRSDLESGGTSFTYRAVSYSRGEVESDLAHRFQSFCSVEEAVKRDRQILTAQRDTLRANQTKLETLLSRKQDLVVKVAQLESRLKQVQAAETINSIEIDDSQLAHVEKMIKDMNHALDVRESVLETEGSMLGGIPVNEENAPPKGDIVGEIDSHFGLKSQESVAEVSGQPSI
;
A
#
# COMPACT_ATOMS: atom_id res chain seq x y z
N MET A 1 4.84 -10.18 -39.46
CA MET A 1 3.50 -9.73 -38.99
C MET A 1 3.61 -8.45 -38.13
N LEU A 2 4.55 -8.35 -37.17
CA LEU A 2 4.72 -7.14 -36.34
C LEU A 2 4.94 -5.83 -37.10
N LYS A 3 5.72 -5.82 -38.19
CA LYS A 3 5.96 -4.60 -38.99
C LYS A 3 4.68 -4.00 -39.59
N LYS A 4 3.66 -4.82 -39.87
CA LYS A 4 2.37 -4.35 -40.41
C LYS A 4 1.45 -3.80 -39.32
N ILE A 5 1.55 -4.32 -38.09
CA ILE A 5 0.76 -3.86 -36.94
C ILE A 5 1.25 -2.47 -36.49
N VAL A 6 2.57 -2.25 -36.44
CA VAL A 6 3.17 -0.97 -36.03
C VAL A 6 2.85 0.15 -37.04
N VAL A 7 2.89 -0.16 -38.33
CA VAL A 7 2.56 0.82 -39.38
C VAL A 7 1.07 1.15 -39.36
N GLY A 8 0.20 0.15 -39.13
CA GLY A 8 -1.24 0.35 -39.04
C GLY A 8 -1.69 1.21 -37.86
N THR A 9 -1.12 0.99 -36.67
CA THR A 9 -1.43 1.79 -35.47
C THR A 9 -0.91 3.23 -35.58
N ALA A 10 0.25 3.45 -36.19
CA ALA A 10 0.80 4.79 -36.40
C ALA A 10 -0.07 5.63 -37.36
N SER A 11 -0.55 5.04 -38.46
CA SER A 11 -1.45 5.74 -39.40
C SER A 11 -2.81 6.07 -38.79
N LEU A 12 -3.36 5.20 -37.93
CA LEU A 12 -4.63 5.43 -37.25
C LEU A 12 -4.53 6.50 -36.16
N ALA A 13 -3.40 6.55 -35.45
CA ALA A 13 -3.12 7.61 -34.48
C ALA A 13 -2.94 8.99 -35.14
N LEU A 14 -2.27 9.04 -36.30
CA LEU A 14 -2.09 10.28 -37.06
C LEU A 14 -3.39 10.80 -37.69
N ALA A 15 -4.22 9.91 -38.24
CA ALA A 15 -5.53 10.28 -38.77
C ALA A 15 -6.50 10.70 -37.65
N GLY A 16 -6.45 10.03 -36.49
CA GLY A 16 -7.24 10.42 -35.32
C GLY A 16 -6.81 11.76 -34.72
N GLY A 17 -5.50 12.03 -34.65
CA GLY A 17 -4.96 13.26 -34.09
C GLY A 17 -5.21 14.53 -34.90
N LEU A 18 -5.47 14.42 -36.22
CA LEU A 18 -5.70 15.59 -37.08
C LEU A 18 -7.17 16.07 -37.08
N LEU A 19 -8.12 15.18 -36.77
CA LEU A 19 -9.56 15.51 -36.72
C LEU A 19 -10.00 16.02 -35.34
N LEU A 20 -9.15 15.91 -34.33
CA LEU A 20 -9.40 16.31 -32.96
C LEU A 20 -8.51 17.53 -32.65
N GLY A 21 -9.08 18.73 -32.80
CA GLY A 21 -8.39 20.01 -32.55
C GLY A 21 -7.90 20.20 -31.11
N SER A 22 -7.50 21.42 -30.77
CA SER A 22 -6.84 21.82 -29.50
C SER A 22 -7.58 21.44 -28.20
N ASP A 23 -8.85 21.04 -28.27
CA ASP A 23 -9.64 20.59 -27.11
C ASP A 23 -9.54 19.09 -26.82
N ALA A 24 -8.86 18.30 -27.67
CA ALA A 24 -8.66 16.86 -27.48
C ALA A 24 -7.92 16.53 -26.17
N CYS A 25 -6.99 17.40 -25.76
CA CYS A 25 -6.24 17.23 -24.52
C CYS A 25 -7.12 17.33 -23.26
N SER A 26 -8.19 18.14 -23.32
CA SER A 26 -9.11 18.34 -22.19
C SER A 26 -10.07 17.16 -22.01
N TYR A 27 -10.55 16.59 -23.12
CA TYR A 27 -11.39 15.38 -23.09
C TYR A 27 -10.58 14.12 -22.76
N LEU A 28 -9.37 13.93 -23.29
CA LEU A 28 -8.53 12.78 -22.96
C LEU A 28 -8.08 12.78 -21.48
N ARG A 29 -7.82 13.96 -20.90
CA ARG A 29 -7.47 14.07 -19.47
C ARG A 29 -8.67 13.75 -18.56
N THR A 30 -9.88 14.12 -18.97
CA THR A 30 -11.11 13.89 -18.19
C THR A 30 -11.69 12.48 -18.40
N PHE A 31 -11.56 11.90 -19.60
CA PHE A 31 -11.87 10.48 -19.86
C PHE A 31 -10.83 9.54 -19.26
N GLY A 32 -9.53 9.86 -19.30
CA GLY A 32 -8.49 9.03 -18.71
C GLY A 32 -8.61 8.90 -17.18
N GLY A 33 -9.05 9.97 -16.51
CA GLY A 33 -9.37 9.96 -15.08
C GLY A 33 -10.58 9.08 -14.74
N GLN A 34 -11.67 9.20 -15.51
CA GLN A 34 -12.90 8.44 -15.28
C GLN A 34 -12.78 6.95 -15.67
N VAL A 35 -12.08 6.63 -16.77
CA VAL A 35 -11.85 5.23 -17.18
C VAL A 35 -10.94 4.51 -16.19
N ARG A 36 -9.88 5.17 -15.68
CA ARG A 36 -9.02 4.57 -14.66
C ARG A 36 -9.74 4.35 -13.34
N GLN A 37 -10.65 5.25 -12.97
CA GLN A 37 -11.44 5.15 -11.74
C GLN A 37 -12.55 4.10 -11.85
N ALA A 38 -13.24 4.01 -13.01
CA ALA A 38 -14.30 3.04 -13.28
C ALA A 38 -13.77 1.60 -13.40
N VAL A 39 -12.59 1.40 -14.00
CA VAL A 39 -11.95 0.08 -14.05
C VAL A 39 -11.48 -0.36 -12.67
N LYS A 40 -11.12 0.58 -11.78
CA LYS A 40 -10.71 0.27 -10.40
C LYS A 40 -11.88 -0.13 -9.51
N SER A 41 -13.10 0.32 -9.81
CA SER A 41 -14.33 -0.05 -9.08
C SER A 41 -14.93 -1.37 -9.56
N GLU A 42 -14.54 -1.89 -10.73
CA GLU A 42 -15.06 -3.13 -11.32
C GLU A 42 -14.14 -4.35 -11.06
N ILE A 43 -13.05 -4.18 -10.31
CA ILE A 43 -12.15 -5.31 -10.02
C ILE A 43 -12.82 -6.22 -8.99
N SER A 44 -13.01 -7.49 -9.36
CA SER A 44 -13.61 -8.47 -8.46
C SER A 44 -12.70 -8.72 -7.24
N VAL A 45 -13.30 -8.97 -6.09
CA VAL A 45 -12.57 -9.20 -4.83
C VAL A 45 -11.68 -10.44 -4.93
N GLU A 46 -12.08 -11.43 -5.74
CA GLU A 46 -11.29 -12.61 -6.10
C GLU A 46 -9.96 -12.22 -6.76
N PHE A 47 -9.99 -11.31 -7.74
CA PHE A 47 -8.79 -10.88 -8.44
C PHE A 47 -7.83 -10.13 -7.50
N GLU A 48 -8.35 -9.29 -6.60
CA GLU A 48 -7.51 -8.62 -5.61
C GLU A 48 -6.86 -9.63 -4.65
N LEU A 49 -7.58 -10.70 -4.29
CA LEU A 49 -7.06 -11.75 -3.42
C LEU A 49 -5.95 -12.56 -4.10
N ASP A 50 -6.13 -12.93 -5.37
CA ASP A 50 -5.10 -13.59 -6.18
C ASP A 50 -3.87 -12.70 -6.34
N ARG A 51 -4.06 -11.40 -6.59
CA ARG A 51 -2.97 -10.43 -6.64
C ARG A 51 -2.22 -10.34 -5.30
N ILE A 52 -2.93 -10.31 -4.17
CA ILE A 52 -2.29 -10.27 -2.84
C ILE A 52 -1.45 -11.53 -2.63
N ARG A 53 -1.97 -12.71 -3.03
CA ARG A 53 -1.25 -13.97 -2.96
C ARG A 53 0.03 -13.92 -3.78
N ASP A 54 -0.04 -13.46 -5.02
CA ASP A 54 1.14 -13.28 -5.88
C ASP A 54 2.17 -12.34 -5.25
N GLU A 55 1.72 -11.23 -4.65
CA GLU A 55 2.60 -10.29 -3.95
C GLU A 55 3.30 -10.94 -2.75
N VAL A 56 2.59 -11.78 -1.98
CA VAL A 56 3.17 -12.54 -0.85
C VAL A 56 4.20 -13.57 -1.33
N ASP A 57 3.96 -14.22 -2.47
CA ASP A 57 4.92 -15.15 -3.07
C ASP A 57 6.14 -14.42 -3.64
N ASN A 58 5.94 -13.21 -4.17
CA ASN A 58 7.01 -12.33 -4.64
C ASN A 58 7.92 -11.78 -3.52
N LEU A 59 7.57 -11.97 -2.23
CA LEU A 59 8.47 -11.71 -1.10
C LEU A 59 9.57 -12.78 -0.97
N VAL A 60 9.36 -14.00 -1.49
CA VAL A 60 10.31 -15.12 -1.32
C VAL A 60 11.68 -14.84 -1.93
N PRO A 61 11.81 -14.29 -3.16
CA PRO A 61 13.10 -13.91 -3.71
C PRO A 61 13.87 -12.89 -2.87
N GLU A 62 13.16 -11.90 -2.28
CA GLU A 62 13.77 -10.89 -1.42
C GLU A 62 14.29 -11.50 -0.11
N ILE A 63 13.49 -12.36 0.52
CA ILE A 63 13.90 -13.12 1.71
C ILE A 63 15.13 -14.00 1.40
N ARG A 64 15.17 -14.66 0.23
CA ARG A 64 16.34 -15.45 -0.21
C ARG A 64 17.58 -14.58 -0.36
N ARG A 65 17.46 -13.38 -0.92
CA ARG A 65 18.57 -12.43 -1.01
C ARG A 65 19.11 -12.05 0.36
N HIS A 66 18.23 -11.75 1.32
CA HIS A 66 18.64 -11.48 2.69
C HIS A 66 19.28 -12.69 3.37
N MET A 67 18.79 -13.89 3.12
CA MET A 67 19.40 -15.13 3.62
C MET A 67 20.83 -15.32 3.08
N THR A 68 21.07 -15.04 1.80
CA THR A 68 22.42 -15.07 1.22
C THR A 68 23.36 -14.09 1.90
N ILE A 69 22.91 -12.85 2.14
CA ILE A 69 23.72 -11.83 2.85
C ILE A 69 24.08 -12.29 4.27
N VAL A 70 23.12 -12.86 5.01
CA VAL A 70 23.37 -13.38 6.37
C VAL A 70 24.33 -14.58 6.32
N ALA A 71 24.24 -15.42 5.30
CA ALA A 71 25.15 -16.55 5.12
C ALA A 71 26.58 -16.08 4.82
N GLU A 72 26.76 -15.11 3.92
CA GLU A 72 28.06 -14.46 3.63
C GLU A 72 28.65 -13.85 4.90
N GLN A 73 27.88 -13.04 5.63
CA GLN A 73 28.31 -12.47 6.91
C GLN A 73 28.72 -13.53 7.94
N SER A 74 28.05 -14.69 7.95
CA SER A 74 28.42 -15.79 8.84
C SER A 74 29.74 -16.44 8.45
N VAL A 75 30.09 -16.46 7.16
CA VAL A 75 31.40 -16.96 6.70
C VAL A 75 32.48 -15.93 7.02
N ASP A 76 32.24 -14.65 6.75
CA ASP A 76 33.16 -13.57 7.06
C ASP A 76 33.55 -13.55 8.55
N VAL A 77 32.57 -13.70 9.45
CA VAL A 77 32.83 -13.79 10.90
C VAL A 77 33.71 -14.99 11.25
N LYS A 78 33.51 -16.14 10.59
CA LYS A 78 34.33 -17.35 10.83
C LYS A 78 35.75 -17.18 10.31
N ASP A 79 35.92 -16.53 9.15
CA ASP A 79 37.24 -16.26 8.59
C ASP A 79 38.03 -15.30 9.49
N VAL A 80 37.40 -14.21 9.95
CA VAL A 80 38.04 -13.29 10.92
C VAL A 80 38.38 -13.98 12.23
N GLU A 81 37.52 -14.87 12.73
CA GLU A 81 37.79 -15.66 13.93
C GLU A 81 38.97 -16.62 13.77
N ARG A 82 39.09 -17.28 12.62
CA ARG A 82 40.25 -18.14 12.30
C ARG A 82 41.53 -17.32 12.25
N ASP A 83 41.52 -16.22 11.50
CA ASP A 83 42.68 -15.34 11.34
C ASP A 83 43.14 -14.76 12.69
N LEU A 84 42.18 -14.42 13.57
CA LEU A 84 42.46 -13.98 14.93
C LEU A 84 43.14 -15.10 15.75
N THR A 85 42.63 -16.33 15.65
CA THR A 85 43.20 -17.48 16.35
C THR A 85 44.64 -17.75 15.92
N ASP A 86 44.93 -17.65 14.63
CA ASP A 86 46.28 -17.82 14.07
C ASP A 86 47.22 -16.69 14.52
N LYS A 87 46.75 -15.44 14.52
CA LYS A 87 47.50 -14.29 15.05
C LYS A 87 47.82 -14.44 16.53
N GLU A 88 46.86 -14.88 17.33
CA GLU A 88 47.03 -15.13 18.76
C GLU A 88 48.03 -16.25 19.05
N ALA A 89 47.99 -17.33 18.27
CA ALA A 89 48.96 -18.42 18.38
C ALA A 89 50.38 -17.96 18.01
N SER A 90 50.52 -17.13 16.96
CA SER A 90 51.80 -16.52 16.58
C SER A 90 52.32 -15.57 17.67
N LEU A 91 51.43 -14.76 18.25
CA LEU A 91 51.75 -13.85 19.35
C LEU A 91 52.21 -14.62 20.60
N GLY A 92 51.57 -15.75 20.91
CA GLY A 92 52.02 -16.66 21.98
C GLY A 92 53.45 -17.15 21.78
N LYS A 93 53.79 -17.61 20.56
CA LYS A 93 55.17 -18.04 20.22
C LYS A 93 56.18 -16.89 20.32
N GLN A 94 55.80 -15.69 19.88
CA GLN A 94 56.65 -14.50 20.00
C GLN A 94 56.89 -14.12 21.46
N LYS A 95 55.85 -14.19 22.31
CA LYS A 95 55.95 -13.97 23.75
C LYS A 95 56.93 -14.95 24.40
N ASP A 96 56.81 -16.23 24.10
CA ASP A 96 57.69 -17.26 24.66
C ASP A 96 59.15 -17.02 24.25
N ALA A 97 59.40 -16.65 22.99
CA ALA A 97 60.73 -16.31 22.50
C ALA A 97 61.33 -15.07 23.19
N ILE A 98 60.50 -14.03 23.40
CA ILE A 98 60.91 -12.80 24.13
C ILE A 98 61.26 -13.14 25.59
N LEU A 99 60.45 -13.97 26.25
CA LEU A 99 60.70 -14.38 27.64
C LEU A 99 61.96 -15.24 27.78
N ALA A 100 62.23 -16.12 26.81
CA ALA A 100 63.47 -16.91 26.78
C ALA A 100 64.70 -16.00 26.63
N LEU A 101 64.70 -15.08 25.66
CA LEU A 101 65.81 -14.11 25.47
C LEU A 101 66.02 -13.23 26.70
N ARG A 102 64.93 -12.79 27.34
CA ARG A 102 65.02 -12.04 28.60
C ARG A 102 65.67 -12.87 29.71
N SER A 103 65.25 -14.13 29.88
CA SER A 103 65.83 -15.03 30.89
C SER A 103 67.32 -15.29 30.64
N ASP A 104 67.74 -15.41 29.37
CA ASP A 104 69.15 -15.55 29.01
C ASP A 104 69.95 -14.30 29.41
N LEU A 105 69.44 -13.09 29.14
CA LEU A 105 70.08 -11.84 29.54
C LEU A 105 70.18 -11.66 31.07
N GLU A 106 69.22 -12.17 31.83
CA GLU A 106 69.23 -12.15 33.30
C GLU A 106 70.34 -13.06 33.89
N SER A 107 70.80 -14.09 33.16
CA SER A 107 71.88 -14.98 33.61
C SER A 107 73.26 -14.31 33.70
N GLY A 108 73.41 -13.08 33.18
CA GLY A 108 74.63 -12.28 33.31
C GLY A 108 75.75 -12.60 32.32
N GLY A 109 75.51 -13.48 31.34
CA GLY A 109 76.47 -13.80 30.27
C GLY A 109 76.84 -12.57 29.41
N THR A 110 78.08 -12.54 28.92
CA THR A 110 78.57 -11.47 28.02
C THR A 110 78.46 -11.82 26.53
N SER A 111 78.32 -13.13 26.22
CA SER A 111 78.10 -13.64 24.86
C SER A 111 77.07 -14.77 24.89
N PHE A 112 76.19 -14.77 23.88
CA PHE A 112 75.08 -15.71 23.74
C PHE A 112 75.14 -16.39 22.37
N THR A 113 75.05 -17.72 22.33
CA THR A 113 75.10 -18.49 21.09
C THR A 113 73.71 -18.96 20.67
N TYR A 114 73.24 -18.50 19.51
CA TYR A 114 71.98 -18.93 18.90
C TYR A 114 72.25 -19.51 17.51
N ARG A 115 71.78 -20.74 17.23
CA ARG A 115 71.92 -21.42 15.92
C ARG A 115 73.34 -21.33 15.31
N ALA A 116 74.36 -21.59 16.12
CA ALA A 116 75.79 -21.56 15.77
C ALA A 116 76.40 -20.16 15.47
N VAL A 117 75.68 -19.07 15.80
CA VAL A 117 76.21 -17.71 15.75
C VAL A 117 76.27 -17.13 17.16
N SER A 118 77.41 -16.52 17.51
CA SER A 118 77.60 -15.83 18.79
C SER A 118 77.20 -14.36 18.65
N TYR A 119 76.43 -13.88 19.59
CA TYR A 119 76.02 -12.49 19.72
C TYR A 119 76.55 -11.91 21.02
N SER A 120 76.85 -10.61 21.02
CA SER A 120 77.16 -9.85 22.22
C SER A 120 75.88 -9.51 22.98
N ARG A 121 76.02 -9.23 24.28
CA ARG A 121 74.88 -8.79 25.12
C ARG A 121 74.12 -7.59 24.51
N GLY A 122 74.84 -6.59 24.02
CA GLY A 122 74.22 -5.38 23.44
C GLY A 122 73.41 -5.66 22.16
N GLU A 123 73.86 -6.61 21.33
CA GLU A 123 73.12 -7.04 20.14
C GLU A 123 71.82 -7.77 20.53
N VAL A 124 71.87 -8.63 21.55
CA VAL A 124 70.69 -9.34 22.05
C VAL A 124 69.70 -8.37 22.72
N GLU A 125 70.19 -7.38 23.47
CA GLU A 125 69.34 -6.32 24.06
C GLU A 125 68.65 -5.49 22.98
N SER A 126 69.35 -5.14 21.89
CA SER A 126 68.77 -4.41 20.76
C SER A 126 67.73 -5.25 20.01
N ASP A 127 68.00 -6.53 19.74
CA ASP A 127 67.03 -7.44 19.11
C ASP A 127 65.80 -7.63 19.99
N LEU A 128 65.98 -7.82 21.30
CA LEU A 128 64.89 -7.94 22.26
C LEU A 128 64.00 -6.69 22.26
N ALA A 129 64.58 -5.50 22.23
CA ALA A 129 63.84 -4.24 22.17
C ALA A 129 62.99 -4.15 20.90
N HIS A 130 63.54 -4.48 19.73
CA HIS A 130 62.81 -4.49 18.47
C HIS A 130 61.66 -5.51 18.46
N ARG A 131 61.92 -6.73 18.95
CA ARG A 131 60.90 -7.78 19.05
C ARG A 131 59.78 -7.39 19.99
N PHE A 132 60.11 -6.81 21.14
CA PHE A 132 59.12 -6.36 22.11
C PHE A 132 58.25 -5.22 21.55
N GLN A 133 58.84 -4.26 20.85
CA GLN A 133 58.08 -3.20 20.17
C GLN A 133 57.13 -3.76 19.10
N SER A 134 57.62 -4.69 18.28
CA SER A 134 56.78 -5.38 17.28
C SER A 134 55.66 -6.17 17.96
N PHE A 135 55.95 -6.87 19.05
CA PHE A 135 54.98 -7.63 19.83
C PHE A 135 53.85 -6.73 20.36
N CYS A 136 54.17 -5.60 21.00
CA CYS A 136 53.17 -4.66 21.49
C CYS A 136 52.28 -4.13 20.35
N SER A 137 52.89 -3.80 19.20
CA SER A 137 52.15 -3.31 18.03
C SER A 137 51.17 -4.35 17.50
N VAL A 138 51.58 -5.63 17.43
CA VAL A 138 50.72 -6.74 16.99
C VAL A 138 49.65 -7.05 18.05
N GLU A 139 49.99 -6.98 19.34
CA GLU A 139 49.03 -7.18 20.44
C GLU A 139 47.90 -6.14 20.40
N GLU A 140 48.23 -4.87 20.17
CA GLU A 140 47.24 -3.81 19.97
C GLU A 140 46.38 -4.05 18.73
N ALA A 141 46.96 -4.56 17.63
CA ALA A 141 46.21 -4.93 16.44
C ALA A 141 45.23 -6.08 16.71
N VAL A 142 45.67 -7.15 17.38
CA VAL A 142 44.80 -8.29 17.78
C VAL A 142 43.67 -7.82 18.70
N LYS A 143 43.94 -6.90 19.63
CA LYS A 143 42.91 -6.33 20.50
C LYS A 143 41.86 -5.56 19.70
N ARG A 144 42.26 -4.79 18.69
CA ARG A 144 41.33 -4.10 17.77
C ARG A 144 40.54 -5.09 16.92
N ASP A 145 41.20 -6.12 16.38
CA ASP A 145 40.55 -7.18 15.59
C ASP A 145 39.49 -7.92 16.42
N ARG A 146 39.75 -8.19 17.71
CA ARG A 146 38.75 -8.74 18.64
C ARG A 146 37.52 -7.86 18.78
N GLN A 147 37.71 -6.54 18.90
CA GLN A 147 36.59 -5.59 19.00
C GLN A 147 35.76 -5.58 17.71
N ILE A 148 36.43 -5.61 16.55
CA ILE A 148 35.77 -5.70 15.25
C ILE A 148 34.97 -7.01 15.16
N LEU A 149 35.56 -8.15 15.54
CA LEU A 149 34.89 -9.45 15.54
C LEU A 149 33.65 -9.44 16.44
N THR A 150 33.71 -8.82 17.63
CA THR A 150 32.52 -8.68 18.49
C THR A 150 31.42 -7.85 17.83
N ALA A 151 31.77 -6.71 17.22
CA ALA A 151 30.79 -5.88 16.52
C ALA A 151 30.17 -6.59 15.30
N GLN A 152 30.97 -7.36 14.56
CA GLN A 152 30.49 -8.16 13.43
C GLN A 152 29.54 -9.28 13.90
N ARG A 153 29.86 -9.97 15.01
CA ARG A 153 28.98 -10.98 15.61
C ARG A 153 27.65 -10.40 16.05
N ASP A 154 27.67 -9.24 16.69
CA ASP A 154 26.45 -8.55 17.12
C ASP A 154 25.60 -8.12 15.92
N THR A 155 26.25 -7.63 14.86
CA THR A 155 25.58 -7.28 13.60
C THR A 155 24.97 -8.50 12.92
N LEU A 156 25.71 -9.61 12.83
CA LEU A 156 25.21 -10.87 12.29
C LEU A 156 23.98 -11.35 13.06
N ARG A 157 24.03 -11.31 14.39
CA ARG A 157 22.92 -11.70 15.26
C ARG A 157 21.69 -10.82 15.02
N ALA A 158 21.88 -9.50 14.94
CA ALA A 158 20.80 -8.56 14.64
C ALA A 158 20.17 -8.84 13.26
N ASN A 159 20.98 -9.16 12.26
CA ASN A 159 20.50 -9.49 10.92
C ASN A 159 19.78 -10.84 10.86
N GLN A 160 20.25 -11.84 11.61
CA GLN A 160 19.55 -13.12 11.78
C GLN A 160 18.16 -12.91 12.40
N THR A 161 18.06 -12.12 13.48
CA THR A 161 16.77 -11.78 14.11
C THR A 161 15.83 -11.04 13.15
N LYS A 162 16.36 -10.11 12.34
CA LYS A 162 15.57 -9.44 11.30
C LYS A 162 15.05 -10.43 10.25
N LEU A 163 15.89 -11.35 9.79
CA LEU A 163 15.49 -12.39 8.83
C LEU A 163 14.39 -13.31 9.39
N GLU A 164 14.54 -13.73 10.65
CA GLU A 164 13.51 -14.51 11.36
C GLU A 164 12.19 -13.74 11.47
N THR A 165 12.26 -12.45 11.81
CA THR A 165 11.09 -11.57 11.85
C THR A 165 10.42 -11.46 10.47
N LEU A 166 11.19 -11.35 9.39
CA LEU A 166 10.64 -11.31 8.03
C LEU A 166 9.96 -12.62 7.64
N LEU A 167 10.55 -13.77 8.00
CA LEU A 167 9.97 -15.09 7.76
C LEU A 167 8.65 -15.26 8.52
N SER A 168 8.63 -14.87 9.79
CA SER A 168 7.43 -14.87 10.64
C SER A 168 6.33 -13.99 10.05
N ARG A 169 6.65 -12.75 9.68
CA ARG A 169 5.69 -11.83 9.02
C ARG A 169 5.16 -12.39 7.71
N LYS A 170 5.99 -13.05 6.90
CA LYS A 170 5.52 -13.72 5.67
C LYS A 170 4.51 -14.82 6.00
N GLN A 171 4.78 -15.62 7.03
CA GLN A 171 3.85 -16.67 7.46
C GLN A 171 2.53 -16.09 7.97
N ASP A 172 2.56 -14.97 8.71
CA ASP A 172 1.37 -14.25 9.13
C ASP A 172 0.55 -13.75 7.93
N LEU A 173 1.21 -13.23 6.88
CA LEU A 173 0.53 -12.80 5.66
C LEU A 173 -0.15 -13.97 4.95
N VAL A 174 0.50 -15.12 4.85
CA VAL A 174 -0.09 -16.35 4.28
C VAL A 174 -1.35 -16.76 5.03
N VAL A 175 -1.33 -16.74 6.36
CA VAL A 175 -2.51 -17.06 7.19
C VAL A 175 -3.63 -16.04 6.96
N LYS A 176 -3.32 -14.74 6.86
CA LYS A 176 -4.31 -13.69 6.58
C LYS A 176 -4.95 -13.86 5.21
N VAL A 177 -4.18 -14.22 4.18
CA VAL A 177 -4.72 -14.52 2.84
C VAL A 177 -5.67 -15.69 2.91
N ALA A 178 -5.31 -16.78 3.58
CA ALA A 178 -6.20 -17.93 3.77
C ALA A 178 -7.50 -17.57 4.52
N GLN A 179 -7.42 -16.68 5.50
CA GLN A 179 -8.60 -16.17 6.20
C GLN A 179 -9.51 -15.34 5.27
N LEU A 180 -8.92 -14.47 4.43
CA LEU A 180 -9.66 -13.69 3.44
C LEU A 180 -10.34 -14.59 2.40
N GLU A 181 -9.66 -15.64 1.93
CA GLU A 181 -10.24 -16.66 1.04
C GLU A 181 -11.45 -17.34 1.69
N SER A 182 -11.34 -17.72 2.96
CA SER A 182 -12.47 -18.32 3.69
C SER A 182 -13.65 -17.36 3.81
N ARG A 183 -13.38 -16.08 4.08
CA ARG A 183 -14.43 -15.06 4.20
C ARG A 183 -15.10 -14.79 2.86
N LEU A 184 -14.34 -14.74 1.78
CA LEU A 184 -14.87 -14.58 0.42
C LEU A 184 -15.83 -15.73 0.07
N LYS A 185 -15.41 -16.97 0.31
CA LYS A 185 -16.26 -18.16 0.11
C LYS A 185 -17.54 -18.12 0.94
N GLN A 186 -17.45 -17.64 2.19
CA GLN A 186 -18.63 -17.49 3.05
C GLN A 186 -19.62 -16.45 2.50
N VAL A 187 -19.12 -15.30 2.03
CA VAL A 187 -19.93 -14.25 1.42
C VAL A 187 -20.58 -14.76 0.14
N GLN A 188 -19.82 -15.40 -0.76
CA GLN A 188 -20.36 -16.01 -1.99
C GLN A 188 -21.44 -17.07 -1.71
N ALA A 189 -21.23 -17.92 -0.70
CA ALA A 189 -22.25 -18.89 -0.28
C ALA A 189 -23.51 -18.21 0.26
N ALA A 190 -23.36 -17.15 1.04
CA ALA A 190 -24.49 -16.36 1.53
C ALA A 190 -25.22 -15.63 0.40
N GLU A 191 -24.50 -15.05 -0.57
CA GLU A 191 -25.06 -14.42 -1.77
C GLU A 191 -25.83 -15.44 -2.61
N THR A 192 -25.32 -16.65 -2.77
CA THR A 192 -26.03 -17.73 -3.49
C THR A 192 -27.32 -18.15 -2.78
N ILE A 193 -27.33 -18.14 -1.44
CA ILE A 193 -28.53 -18.44 -0.64
C ILE A 193 -29.52 -17.25 -0.68
N ASN A 194 -29.01 -16.03 -0.72
CA ASN A 194 -29.78 -14.79 -0.57
C ASN A 194 -30.08 -14.11 -1.91
N SER A 195 -29.63 -14.65 -3.05
CA SER A 195 -30.10 -14.33 -4.40
C SER A 195 -31.52 -14.86 -4.53
N ILE A 196 -32.43 -14.27 -3.79
CA ILE A 196 -33.86 -14.32 -4.06
C ILE A 196 -34.00 -13.72 -5.46
N GLU A 197 -34.53 -14.49 -6.41
CA GLU A 197 -35.00 -13.98 -7.69
C GLU A 197 -36.10 -12.93 -7.39
N ILE A 198 -35.71 -11.66 -7.25
CA ILE A 198 -36.69 -10.58 -7.22
C ILE A 198 -37.21 -10.47 -8.65
N ASP A 199 -38.44 -10.95 -8.85
CA ASP A 199 -39.13 -10.96 -10.13
C ASP A 199 -39.56 -9.52 -10.50
N ASP A 200 -38.66 -8.78 -11.15
CA ASP A 200 -38.91 -7.43 -11.66
C ASP A 200 -39.94 -7.40 -12.81
N SER A 201 -40.39 -8.56 -13.31
CA SER A 201 -41.38 -8.63 -14.39
C SER A 201 -42.76 -8.09 -13.96
N GLN A 202 -43.14 -8.27 -12.69
CA GLN A 202 -44.39 -7.73 -12.17
C GLN A 202 -44.33 -6.22 -12.01
N LEU A 203 -43.18 -5.67 -11.59
CA LEU A 203 -42.99 -4.22 -11.47
C LEU A 203 -43.00 -3.55 -12.84
N ALA A 204 -42.26 -4.09 -13.82
CA ALA A 204 -42.25 -3.59 -15.19
C ALA A 204 -43.63 -3.69 -15.87
N HIS A 205 -44.42 -4.72 -15.57
CA HIS A 205 -45.79 -4.86 -16.07
C HIS A 205 -46.72 -3.80 -15.47
N VAL A 206 -46.61 -3.53 -14.17
CA VAL A 206 -47.40 -2.49 -13.48
C VAL A 206 -47.02 -1.09 -13.96
N GLU A 207 -45.73 -0.78 -14.14
CA GLU A 207 -45.29 0.50 -14.71
C GLU A 207 -45.83 0.72 -16.13
N LYS A 208 -45.85 -0.33 -16.96
CA LYS A 208 -46.44 -0.27 -18.30
C LYS A 208 -47.96 -0.03 -18.24
N MET A 209 -48.66 -0.71 -17.34
CA MET A 209 -50.11 -0.54 -17.15
C MET A 209 -50.48 0.89 -16.70
N ILE A 210 -49.69 1.48 -15.81
CA ILE A 210 -49.85 2.88 -15.37
C ILE A 210 -49.64 3.84 -16.56
N LYS A 211 -48.59 3.61 -17.36
CA LYS A 211 -48.29 4.42 -18.55
C LYS A 211 -49.43 4.37 -19.57
N ASP A 212 -49.96 3.17 -19.83
CA ASP A 212 -51.07 2.97 -20.77
C ASP A 212 -52.37 3.62 -20.27
N MET A 213 -52.64 3.59 -18.95
CA MET A 213 -53.81 4.24 -18.35
C MET A 213 -53.72 5.78 -18.41
N ASN A 214 -52.55 6.36 -18.10
CA ASN A 214 -52.34 7.81 -18.22
C ASN A 214 -52.56 8.27 -19.67
N HIS A 215 -52.02 7.54 -20.64
CA HIS A 215 -52.24 7.84 -22.05
C HIS A 215 -53.73 7.80 -22.45
N ALA A 216 -54.49 6.83 -21.93
CA ALA A 216 -55.92 6.74 -22.19
C ALA A 216 -56.74 7.88 -21.54
N LEU A 217 -56.30 8.39 -20.40
CA LEU A 217 -56.88 9.57 -19.75
C LEU A 217 -56.56 10.84 -20.53
N ASP A 218 -55.30 11.04 -20.95
CA ASP A 218 -54.87 12.17 -21.77
C ASP A 218 -55.66 12.25 -23.08
N VAL A 219 -55.89 11.11 -23.73
CA VAL A 219 -56.71 11.04 -24.95
C VAL A 219 -58.16 11.43 -24.67
N ARG A 220 -58.76 10.94 -23.58
CA ARG A 220 -60.14 11.32 -23.21
C ARG A 220 -60.26 12.80 -22.87
N GLU A 221 -59.29 13.36 -22.16
CA GLU A 221 -59.22 14.78 -21.85
C GLU A 221 -59.10 15.60 -23.14
N SER A 222 -58.22 15.20 -24.06
CA SER A 222 -58.09 15.86 -25.37
C SER A 222 -59.37 15.78 -26.21
N VAL A 223 -60.11 14.66 -26.14
CA VAL A 223 -61.39 14.49 -26.85
C VAL A 223 -62.46 15.38 -26.21
N LEU A 224 -62.54 15.46 -24.88
CA LEU A 224 -63.47 16.37 -24.20
C LEU A 224 -63.14 17.83 -24.46
N GLU A 225 -61.86 18.18 -24.53
CA GLU A 225 -61.40 19.53 -24.86
C GLU A 225 -61.69 19.86 -26.33
N THR A 226 -61.52 18.89 -27.24
CA THR A 226 -61.85 19.02 -28.67
C THR A 226 -63.36 19.05 -28.92
N GLU A 227 -64.16 18.28 -28.18
CA GLU A 227 -65.63 18.30 -28.20
C GLU A 227 -66.17 19.61 -27.60
N GLY A 228 -65.56 20.09 -26.51
CA GLY A 228 -65.82 21.41 -25.93
C GLY A 228 -65.44 22.56 -26.87
N SER A 229 -64.41 22.40 -27.69
CA SER A 229 -63.99 23.38 -28.72
C SER A 229 -64.86 23.32 -29.99
N MET A 230 -65.36 22.13 -30.37
CA MET A 230 -66.31 21.94 -31.48
C MET A 230 -67.71 22.48 -31.16
N LEU A 231 -68.10 22.50 -29.89
CA LEU A 231 -69.32 23.17 -29.40
C LEU A 231 -69.06 24.65 -29.10
N GLY A 232 -68.55 25.37 -30.11
CA GLY A 232 -68.53 26.82 -30.13
C GLY A 232 -69.95 27.39 -30.25
N GLY A 233 -70.57 27.67 -29.11
CA GLY A 233 -71.86 28.37 -29.01
C GLY A 233 -71.85 29.40 -27.87
N ILE A 234 -71.99 30.67 -28.24
CA ILE A 234 -72.00 31.87 -27.37
C ILE A 234 -73.26 31.91 -26.48
N PRO A 235 -73.19 32.24 -25.18
CA PRO A 235 -74.35 32.74 -24.45
C PRO A 235 -74.40 34.28 -24.51
N VAL A 236 -75.54 34.82 -24.97
CA VAL A 236 -75.83 36.26 -25.00
C VAL A 236 -76.96 36.58 -24.02
N ASN A 237 -76.64 37.48 -23.08
CA ASN A 237 -77.44 38.32 -22.18
C ASN A 237 -78.15 37.63 -21.00
N GLU A 238 -77.66 37.83 -19.76
CA GLU A 238 -77.78 39.02 -18.87
C GLU A 238 -79.14 39.09 -18.17
N GLU A 239 -79.18 38.70 -16.89
CA GLU A 239 -79.79 39.44 -15.75
C GLU A 239 -79.95 38.50 -14.55
N ASN A 240 -79.09 38.70 -13.53
CA ASN A 240 -79.39 38.73 -12.09
C ASN A 240 -78.09 38.49 -11.30
N ALA A 241 -77.56 39.58 -10.76
CA ALA A 241 -76.64 39.59 -9.62
C ALA A 241 -77.39 40.23 -8.44
N PRO A 242 -76.97 40.13 -7.15
CA PRO A 242 -75.99 39.28 -6.44
C PRO A 242 -76.70 38.68 -5.16
N PRO A 243 -76.08 38.28 -4.01
CA PRO A 243 -74.66 38.35 -3.60
C PRO A 243 -74.07 37.16 -2.80
N LYS A 244 -72.73 37.17 -2.73
CA LYS A 244 -71.83 36.79 -1.62
C LYS A 244 -72.23 35.59 -0.76
N GLY A 245 -71.50 34.48 -0.94
CA GLY A 245 -71.26 33.48 0.10
C GLY A 245 -69.75 33.39 0.34
N ASP A 246 -69.34 33.64 1.57
CA ASP A 246 -67.97 33.72 2.06
C ASP A 246 -67.27 32.35 2.01
N ILE A 247 -66.43 32.14 0.99
CA ILE A 247 -65.66 30.90 0.76
C ILE A 247 -64.64 30.66 1.90
N VAL A 248 -64.34 31.70 2.69
CA VAL A 248 -63.38 31.60 3.80
C VAL A 248 -63.98 30.86 5.00
N GLY A 249 -65.31 30.86 5.18
CA GLY A 249 -65.99 30.14 6.28
C GLY A 249 -66.25 28.64 6.02
N GLU A 250 -66.32 28.22 4.75
CA GLU A 250 -66.49 26.80 4.37
C GLU A 250 -65.18 26.00 4.52
N ILE A 251 -64.03 26.65 4.38
CA ILE A 251 -62.71 26.02 4.52
C ILE A 251 -62.38 25.73 6.00
N ASP A 252 -62.78 26.61 6.92
CA ASP A 252 -62.57 26.42 8.37
C ASP A 252 -63.48 25.33 8.98
N SER A 253 -64.60 25.00 8.32
CA SER A 253 -65.57 24.00 8.78
C SER A 253 -65.25 22.57 8.32
N HIS A 254 -64.44 22.40 7.27
CA HIS A 254 -64.01 21.09 6.78
C HIS A 254 -62.79 20.53 7.56
N PHE A 255 -61.99 21.41 8.18
CA PHE A 255 -60.77 21.01 8.88
C PHE A 255 -60.78 21.21 10.38
N GLY A 256 -61.84 21.81 10.95
CA GLY A 256 -62.17 21.74 12.37
C GLY A 256 -60.97 21.58 13.31
N LEU A 257 -60.06 22.57 13.32
CA LEU A 257 -59.34 23.10 14.51
C LEU A 257 -58.09 23.92 14.14
N LYS A 258 -58.25 25.24 14.35
CA LYS A 258 -57.38 26.23 15.02
C LYS A 258 -55.98 26.54 14.43
N SER A 259 -55.93 27.76 13.89
CA SER A 259 -54.76 28.62 13.79
C SER A 259 -53.97 28.73 15.11
N GLN A 260 -52.69 28.37 15.06
CA GLN A 260 -51.61 29.16 15.64
C GLN A 260 -50.43 29.16 14.66
N GLU A 261 -50.45 30.19 13.83
CA GLU A 261 -49.34 30.98 13.29
C GLU A 261 -47.91 30.44 13.52
N SER A 262 -47.27 30.12 12.40
CA SER A 262 -45.85 29.80 12.30
C SER A 262 -45.03 31.05 11.99
N VAL A 263 -44.14 31.41 12.92
CA VAL A 263 -42.68 31.62 12.72
C VAL A 263 -42.19 32.82 11.86
N ALA A 264 -41.34 33.65 12.51
CA ALA A 264 -40.17 34.40 11.98
C ALA A 264 -40.42 35.54 10.95
N GLU A 265 -39.66 36.63 10.82
CA GLU A 265 -38.38 37.09 11.33
C GLU A 265 -38.22 38.61 10.99
N VAL A 266 -37.52 39.37 11.86
CA VAL A 266 -36.50 40.39 11.55
C VAL A 266 -36.90 41.73 10.87
N SER A 267 -36.91 42.82 11.67
CA SER A 267 -35.90 43.91 11.68
C SER A 267 -36.48 45.29 12.04
N GLY A 268 -35.87 45.97 13.03
CA GLY A 268 -36.08 47.40 13.29
C GLY A 268 -36.10 47.81 14.77
N GLN A 269 -34.91 47.97 15.39
CA GLN A 269 -34.70 48.86 16.56
C GLN A 269 -35.06 50.33 16.22
N PRO A 270 -35.06 51.34 17.13
CA PRO A 270 -34.84 51.38 18.60
C PRO A 270 -35.92 52.23 19.36
N SER A 271 -35.84 52.33 20.71
CA SER A 271 -35.80 53.61 21.47
C SER A 271 -36.35 53.51 22.91
N ILE A 272 -35.52 54.04 23.83
CA ILE A 272 -35.69 54.39 25.27
C ILE A 272 -35.56 53.24 26.27
#